data_AF-A0A9X4QUX3-F1
#
_entry.id   AF-A0A9X4QUX3-F1
#
_cell.length_a   1.000
_cell.length_b   1.000
_cell.length_c   1.000
_cell.angle_alpha   90.00
_cell.angle_beta   90.00
_cell.angle_gamma   90.00
#
_symmetry.space_group_name_H-M   'P 1'
#
loop_
_entity.id
_entity.type
_entity.pdbx_description
1 polymer ?
#
loop_
_entity_poly.entity_id
_entity_poly.type
_entity_poly.pdbx_seq_one_letter_code
_entity_poly.pdbx_strand_id
1 'polypeptide(L)'
;MKKDKGVGFVYCHVEFIGAANGVWKTPEFDPNLLLVSNLCVATSLFRHEAFDQVGGYRTDMIYGFEDWDFWIYLVEHGWRGKCIPEPLFYYRKHEASMLSNSQQNRPYLINKMIEHHKETYIRSLNYVLVEKDKLFFQEHMSNYFNQSQLQQVMHSKAWKAIVFLRKVKDKMKKVVGSRNA
;
A
#
# COMPACT_ATOMS: atom_id res chain seq x y z
N MET A 1 24.38 0.85 -4.19
CA MET A 1 24.52 1.03 -5.66
C MET A 1 25.96 0.96 -6.15
N LYS A 2 26.94 1.72 -5.63
CA LYS A 2 28.33 1.77 -6.17
C LYS A 2 29.01 0.42 -6.49
N LYS A 3 28.74 -0.65 -5.72
CA LYS A 3 29.31 -1.99 -5.93
C LYS A 3 28.65 -2.79 -7.06
N ASP A 4 27.43 -2.44 -7.42
CA ASP A 4 26.58 -3.21 -8.34
C ASP A 4 25.97 -2.27 -9.37
N LYS A 5 26.54 -2.30 -10.57
CA LYS A 5 26.18 -1.39 -11.65
C LYS A 5 24.80 -1.66 -12.23
N GLY A 6 24.21 -2.85 -12.03
CA GLY A 6 22.86 -3.15 -12.54
C GLY A 6 21.71 -2.64 -11.65
N VAL A 7 21.98 -2.25 -10.41
CA VAL A 7 20.93 -1.80 -9.47
C VAL A 7 20.54 -0.36 -9.76
N GLY A 8 19.38 -0.14 -10.36
CA GLY A 8 18.88 1.20 -10.74
C GLY A 8 18.10 1.91 -9.64
N PHE A 9 17.49 1.16 -8.73
CA PHE A 9 16.76 1.72 -7.59
C PHE A 9 16.88 0.85 -6.34
N VAL A 10 16.75 1.47 -5.17
CA VAL A 10 16.86 0.84 -3.86
C VAL A 10 15.72 1.33 -2.99
N TYR A 11 15.06 0.39 -2.34
CA TYR A 11 13.96 0.62 -1.41
C TYR A 11 14.20 -0.16 -0.11
N CYS A 12 13.37 0.05 0.90
CA CYS A 12 13.55 -0.51 2.22
C CYS A 12 12.21 -0.83 2.89
N HIS A 13 12.24 -1.54 4.01
CA HIS A 13 11.06 -1.68 4.84
C HIS A 13 10.57 -0.29 5.31
N VAL A 14 9.26 -0.20 5.56
CA VAL A 14 8.60 1.07 5.91
C VAL A 14 8.00 0.96 7.29
N GLU A 15 8.36 1.85 8.19
CA GLU A 15 7.70 2.02 9.49
C GLU A 15 6.50 2.96 9.32
N PHE A 16 5.30 2.49 9.60
CA PHE A 16 4.12 3.36 9.65
C PHE A 16 4.02 4.08 10.98
N ILE A 17 3.76 5.39 10.93
CA ILE A 17 3.53 6.22 12.11
C ILE A 17 2.24 7.05 11.97
N GLY A 18 1.66 7.48 13.10
CA GLY A 18 0.44 8.31 13.11
C GLY A 18 -0.83 7.48 13.24
N ALA A 19 -1.75 7.59 12.29
CA ALA A 19 -3.03 6.86 12.31
C ALA A 19 -2.89 5.34 12.08
N ALA A 20 -1.70 4.87 11.73
CA ALA A 20 -1.34 3.46 11.66
C ALA A 20 0.05 3.26 12.28
N ASN A 21 0.31 2.05 12.77
CA ASN A 21 1.59 1.65 13.33
C ASN A 21 2.02 0.29 12.75
N GLY A 22 3.33 0.03 12.72
CA GLY A 22 3.91 -1.25 12.34
C GLY A 22 4.77 -1.17 11.08
N VAL A 23 5.61 -2.20 10.91
CA VAL A 23 6.56 -2.31 9.79
C VAL A 23 5.89 -3.01 8.61
N TRP A 24 5.82 -2.32 7.47
CA TRP A 24 5.66 -2.99 6.19
C TRP A 24 7.02 -3.56 5.74
N LYS A 25 7.13 -4.88 5.83
CA LYS A 25 8.26 -5.63 5.28
C LYS A 25 8.09 -5.72 3.77
N THR A 26 8.65 -4.75 3.05
CA THR A 26 8.63 -4.75 1.58
C THR A 26 9.29 -6.03 1.05
N PRO A 27 8.69 -6.73 0.07
CA PRO A 27 9.27 -7.95 -0.48
C PRO A 27 10.65 -7.74 -1.09
N GLU A 28 11.45 -8.81 -1.16
CA GLU A 28 12.63 -8.85 -2.00
C GLU A 28 12.28 -8.52 -3.46
N PHE A 29 13.24 -7.97 -4.19
CA PHE A 29 12.98 -7.49 -5.54
C PHE A 29 12.70 -8.67 -6.48
N ASP A 30 11.50 -8.68 -7.04
CA ASP A 30 11.07 -9.57 -8.11
C ASP A 30 10.39 -8.72 -9.20
N PRO A 31 10.90 -8.73 -10.44
CA PRO A 31 10.36 -7.93 -11.53
C PRO A 31 8.94 -8.33 -11.92
N ASN A 32 8.56 -9.59 -11.77
CA ASN A 32 7.20 -10.06 -12.05
C ASN A 32 6.25 -9.68 -10.90
N LEU A 33 6.70 -9.78 -9.66
CA LEU A 33 5.92 -9.32 -8.50
C LEU A 33 5.66 -7.82 -8.55
N LEU A 34 6.60 -7.03 -9.10
CA LEU A 34 6.40 -5.60 -9.33
C LEU A 34 5.18 -5.33 -10.24
N LEU A 35 4.84 -6.21 -11.18
CA LEU A 35 3.64 -6.06 -12.02
C LEU A 35 2.33 -6.38 -11.26
N VAL A 36 2.44 -7.12 -10.15
CA VAL A 36 1.31 -7.50 -9.28
C VAL A 36 1.01 -6.39 -8.27
N SER A 37 2.04 -5.84 -7.62
CA SER A 37 1.94 -4.80 -6.61
C SER A 37 3.17 -3.90 -6.59
N ASN A 38 3.01 -2.61 -6.30
CA ASN A 38 4.14 -1.70 -6.12
C ASN A 38 4.98 -2.15 -4.90
N LEU A 39 6.26 -2.45 -5.13
CA LEU A 39 7.21 -2.90 -4.11
C LEU A 39 7.91 -1.75 -3.39
N CYS A 40 7.87 -0.56 -3.99
CA CYS A 40 8.66 0.58 -3.59
C CYS A 40 7.76 1.70 -3.07
N VAL A 41 8.34 2.55 -2.23
CA VAL A 41 7.74 3.85 -1.89
C VAL A 41 8.22 4.90 -2.89
N ALA A 42 7.40 5.92 -3.15
CA ALA A 42 7.75 7.03 -4.05
C ALA A 42 9.08 7.74 -3.69
N THR A 43 9.52 7.65 -2.43
CA THR A 43 10.79 8.21 -1.91
C THR A 43 11.99 7.26 -2.05
N SER A 44 11.84 6.15 -2.77
CA SER A 44 12.95 5.20 -3.01
C SER A 44 14.07 5.87 -3.79
N LEU A 45 15.32 5.52 -3.48
CA LEU A 45 16.48 6.11 -4.13
C LEU A 45 16.73 5.43 -5.48
N PHE A 46 16.95 6.22 -6.51
CA PHE A 46 17.29 5.73 -7.85
C PHE A 46 18.58 6.37 -8.37
N ARG A 47 19.17 5.71 -9.38
CA ARG A 47 20.32 6.24 -10.10
C ARG A 47 19.89 7.33 -11.06
N HIS A 48 20.65 8.42 -11.08
CA HIS A 48 20.43 9.51 -12.04
C HIS A 48 20.48 9.02 -13.49
N GLU A 49 21.48 8.21 -13.85
CA GLU A 49 21.60 7.60 -15.18
C GLU A 49 20.37 6.77 -15.58
N ALA A 50 19.74 6.09 -14.61
CA ALA A 50 18.54 5.30 -14.86
C ALA A 50 17.32 6.21 -15.11
N PHE A 51 17.19 7.31 -14.35
CA PHE A 51 16.17 8.32 -14.54
C PHE A 51 16.27 9.00 -15.91
N ASP A 52 17.49 9.42 -16.29
CA ASP A 52 17.75 10.05 -17.59
C ASP A 52 17.44 9.11 -18.74
N GLN A 53 17.81 7.82 -18.62
CA GLN A 53 17.59 6.83 -19.66
C GLN A 53 16.11 6.64 -20.00
N VAL A 54 15.22 6.68 -18.99
CA VAL A 54 13.78 6.48 -19.20
C VAL A 54 13.00 7.79 -19.34
N GLY A 55 13.66 8.94 -19.21
CA GLY A 55 13.03 10.25 -19.34
C GLY A 55 12.20 10.70 -18.13
N GLY A 56 12.42 10.09 -16.96
CA GLY A 56 11.71 10.43 -15.71
C GLY A 56 10.29 9.90 -15.61
N TYR A 57 9.45 10.59 -14.83
CA TYR A 57 8.06 10.20 -14.58
C TYR A 57 7.16 10.53 -15.77
N ARG A 58 6.23 9.62 -16.10
CA ARG A 58 5.19 9.86 -17.09
C ARG A 58 4.21 10.94 -16.60
N THR A 59 3.94 11.92 -17.46
CA THR A 59 3.08 13.06 -17.10
C THR A 59 1.58 12.76 -17.17
N ASP A 60 1.19 11.60 -17.71
CA ASP A 60 -0.21 11.18 -17.85
C ASP A 60 -0.72 10.28 -16.71
N MET A 61 0.13 10.00 -15.69
CA MET A 61 -0.25 9.32 -14.45
C MET A 61 -0.80 10.30 -13.39
N ILE A 62 -1.84 11.06 -13.76
CA ILE A 62 -2.31 12.23 -12.99
C ILE A 62 -3.08 11.89 -11.70
N TYR A 63 -3.53 10.63 -11.52
CA TYR A 63 -4.31 10.19 -10.36
C TYR A 63 -3.51 9.33 -9.38
N GLY A 64 -2.19 9.20 -9.59
CA GLY A 64 -1.28 8.37 -8.80
C GLY A 64 -0.61 7.27 -9.64
N PHE A 65 0.18 6.42 -8.97
CA PHE A 65 0.96 5.31 -9.55
C PHE A 65 2.09 5.74 -10.49
N GLU A 66 2.42 7.03 -10.54
CA GLU A 66 3.55 7.57 -11.29
C GLU A 66 4.88 6.93 -10.85
N ASP A 67 5.03 6.64 -9.56
CA ASP A 67 6.20 5.95 -9.03
C ASP A 67 6.24 4.48 -9.48
N TRP A 68 5.10 3.78 -9.38
CA TRP A 68 4.99 2.38 -9.79
C TRP A 68 5.32 2.20 -11.28
N ASP A 69 4.72 3.02 -12.13
CA ASP A 69 4.98 3.08 -13.57
C ASP A 69 6.47 3.33 -13.87
N PHE A 70 7.07 4.30 -13.18
CA PHE A 70 8.49 4.59 -13.29
C PHE A 70 9.38 3.39 -12.92
N TRP A 71 9.08 2.67 -11.84
CA TRP A 71 9.86 1.49 -11.45
C TRP A 71 9.80 0.39 -12.51
N ILE A 72 8.64 0.17 -13.14
CA ILE A 72 8.51 -0.82 -14.22
C ILE A 72 9.32 -0.38 -15.43
N TYR A 73 9.28 0.90 -15.82
CA TYR A 73 10.12 1.42 -16.90
C TYR A 73 11.62 1.18 -16.64
N LEU A 74 12.11 1.42 -15.43
CA LEU A 74 13.50 1.13 -15.09
C LEU A 74 13.84 -0.36 -15.33
N VAL A 75 12.95 -1.26 -14.92
CA VAL A 75 13.12 -2.71 -15.11
C VAL A 75 13.13 -3.09 -16.59
N GLU A 76 12.24 -2.52 -17.40
CA GLU A 76 12.20 -2.74 -18.85
C GLU A 76 13.48 -2.28 -19.56
N HIS A 77 14.20 -1.31 -18.98
CA HIS A 77 15.47 -0.78 -19.48
C HIS A 77 16.70 -1.47 -18.88
N GLY A 78 16.52 -2.61 -18.21
CA GLY A 78 17.60 -3.47 -17.73
C GLY A 78 18.10 -3.15 -16.33
N TRP A 79 17.45 -2.22 -15.62
CA TRP A 79 17.77 -1.97 -14.22
C TRP A 79 17.08 -2.98 -13.30
N ARG A 80 17.69 -3.25 -12.15
CA ARG A 80 17.03 -4.01 -11.08
C ARG A 80 16.83 -3.17 -9.83
N GLY A 81 15.78 -3.50 -9.09
CA GLY A 81 15.57 -3.02 -7.72
C GLY A 81 16.44 -3.79 -6.73
N LYS A 82 16.59 -3.23 -5.53
CA LYS A 82 17.16 -3.94 -4.37
C LYS A 82 16.46 -3.50 -3.09
N CYS A 83 15.95 -4.47 -2.33
CA CYS A 83 15.42 -4.25 -1.00
C CYS A 83 16.56 -4.15 0.02
N ILE A 84 16.44 -3.22 0.95
CA ILE A 84 17.19 -3.21 2.21
C ILE A 84 16.23 -3.69 3.30
N PRO A 85 16.48 -4.83 3.96
CA PRO A 85 15.55 -5.44 4.91
C PRO A 85 15.55 -4.75 6.29
N GLU A 86 15.60 -3.42 6.31
CA GLU A 86 15.64 -2.57 7.50
C GLU A 86 14.59 -1.46 7.37
N PRO A 87 13.87 -1.07 8.45
CA PRO A 87 12.85 -0.03 8.43
C PRO A 87 13.49 1.37 8.40
N LEU A 88 14.00 1.77 7.24
CA LEU A 88 14.75 3.02 7.06
C LEU A 88 13.88 4.19 6.59
N PHE A 89 12.60 3.95 6.31
CA PHE A 89 11.65 4.97 5.90
C PHE A 89 10.44 5.03 6.82
N TYR A 90 10.14 6.23 7.34
CA TYR A 90 9.00 6.48 8.22
C TYR A 90 7.85 7.11 7.42
N TYR A 91 6.76 6.37 7.24
CA TYR A 91 5.59 6.84 6.50
C TYR A 91 4.46 7.22 7.45
N ARG A 92 4.13 8.51 7.50
CA ARG A 92 3.04 9.02 8.33
C ARG A 92 1.69 8.80 7.64
N LYS A 93 0.80 8.01 8.27
CA LYS A 93 -0.60 7.91 7.85
C LYS A 93 -1.45 8.94 8.59
N HIS A 94 -2.26 9.67 7.83
CA HIS A 94 -3.31 10.56 8.33
C HIS A 94 -4.68 9.86 8.23
N GLU A 95 -5.65 10.26 9.06
CA GLU A 95 -7.00 9.65 9.09
C GLU A 95 -7.74 9.80 7.75
N ALA A 96 -7.54 10.91 7.03
CA ALA A 96 -7.97 11.11 5.65
C ALA A 96 -6.75 11.02 4.73
N SER A 97 -6.48 9.83 4.18
CA SER A 97 -5.32 9.58 3.33
C SER A 97 -5.59 9.93 1.86
N MET A 98 -4.59 10.50 1.17
CA MET A 98 -4.55 10.64 -0.30
C MET A 98 -4.78 9.33 -1.07
N LEU A 99 -4.62 8.17 -0.40
CA LEU A 99 -5.01 6.87 -0.94
C LEU A 99 -6.46 6.85 -1.44
N SER A 100 -7.34 7.73 -0.93
CA SER A 100 -8.73 7.80 -1.40
C SER A 100 -8.83 8.05 -2.91
N ASN A 101 -8.03 8.97 -3.48
CA ASN A 101 -8.15 9.35 -4.88
C ASN A 101 -7.58 8.28 -5.83
N SER A 102 -6.39 7.74 -5.52
CA SER A 102 -5.78 6.69 -6.34
C SER A 102 -6.54 5.37 -6.25
N GLN A 103 -7.13 5.05 -5.09
CA GLN A 103 -8.00 3.87 -4.99
C GLN A 103 -9.32 4.05 -5.76
N GLN A 104 -9.92 5.25 -5.75
CA GLN A 104 -11.13 5.53 -6.55
C GLN A 104 -10.87 5.41 -8.05
N ASN A 105 -9.70 5.84 -8.51
CA ASN A 105 -9.30 5.81 -9.93
C ASN A 105 -8.49 4.56 -10.31
N ARG A 106 -8.43 3.55 -9.43
CA ARG A 106 -7.56 2.37 -9.60
C ARG A 106 -7.78 1.64 -10.95
N PRO A 107 -9.02 1.39 -11.43
CA PRO A 107 -9.21 0.71 -12.72
C PRO A 107 -8.58 1.49 -13.89
N TYR A 108 -8.71 2.81 -13.89
CA TYR A 108 -8.08 3.68 -14.88
C TYR A 108 -6.56 3.59 -14.83
N LEU A 109 -5.97 3.73 -13.62
CA LEU A 109 -4.52 3.68 -13.43
C LEU A 109 -3.92 2.32 -13.81
N ILE A 110 -4.60 1.22 -13.51
CA ILE A 110 -4.16 -0.13 -13.89
C ILE A 110 -4.20 -0.29 -15.42
N ASN A 111 -5.25 0.18 -16.10
CA ASN A 111 -5.29 0.15 -17.56
C ASN A 111 -4.15 0.98 -18.17
N LYS A 112 -3.89 2.17 -17.63
CA LYS A 112 -2.76 3.01 -18.05
C LYS A 112 -1.41 2.31 -17.91
N MET A 113 -1.13 1.69 -16.76
CA MET A 113 0.11 0.92 -16.59
C MET A 113 0.20 -0.26 -17.57
N ILE A 114 -0.91 -0.95 -17.85
CA ILE A 114 -0.93 -2.03 -18.86
C ILE A 114 -0.68 -1.47 -20.26
N GLU A 115 -1.21 -0.30 -20.59
CA GLU A 115 -0.93 0.39 -21.86
C GLU A 115 0.55 0.77 -21.99
N HIS A 116 1.15 1.31 -20.94
CA HIS A 116 2.56 1.72 -20.90
C HIS A 116 3.52 0.53 -21.01
N HIS A 117 3.20 -0.58 -20.35
CA HIS A 117 4.07 -1.75 -20.17
C HIS A 117 3.51 -3.02 -20.83
N LYS A 118 2.80 -2.86 -21.94
CA LYS A 118 2.00 -3.91 -22.58
C LYS A 118 2.78 -5.21 -22.81
N GLU A 119 3.97 -5.12 -23.39
CA GLU A 119 4.80 -6.29 -23.72
C GLU A 119 5.26 -7.04 -22.47
N THR A 120 5.56 -6.31 -21.40
CA THR A 120 6.01 -6.88 -20.12
C THR A 120 4.87 -7.57 -19.38
N TYR A 121 3.68 -6.98 -19.40
CA TYR A 121 2.46 -7.61 -18.89
C TYR A 121 2.07 -8.86 -19.69
N ILE A 122 2.13 -8.81 -21.03
CA ILE A 122 1.84 -9.99 -21.89
C ILE A 122 2.81 -11.13 -21.57
N ARG A 123 4.10 -10.83 -21.47
CA ARG A 123 5.13 -11.84 -21.15
C ARG A 123 4.92 -12.50 -19.79
N SER A 124 4.40 -11.75 -18.83
CA SER A 124 4.23 -12.19 -17.43
C SER A 124 2.78 -12.53 -17.09
N LEU A 125 1.89 -12.64 -18.09
CA LEU A 125 0.44 -12.66 -17.91
C LEU A 125 0.00 -13.75 -16.92
N ASN A 126 0.49 -14.98 -17.11
CA ASN A 126 0.14 -16.11 -16.24
C ASN A 126 0.53 -15.85 -14.78
N TYR A 127 1.74 -15.35 -14.55
CA TYR A 127 2.22 -15.04 -13.20
C TYR A 127 1.37 -13.94 -12.57
N VAL A 128 1.13 -12.85 -13.31
CA VAL A 128 0.40 -11.68 -12.80
C VAL A 128 -1.03 -12.05 -12.44
N LEU A 129 -1.73 -12.81 -13.28
CA LEU A 129 -3.10 -13.23 -13.02
C LEU A 129 -3.19 -14.15 -11.80
N VAL A 130 -2.32 -15.15 -11.70
CA VAL A 130 -2.32 -16.12 -10.59
C VAL A 130 -2.00 -15.43 -9.26
N GLU A 131 -0.95 -14.61 -9.21
CA GLU A 131 -0.57 -13.94 -7.95
C GLU A 131 -1.56 -12.83 -7.56
N LYS A 132 -2.17 -12.12 -8.52
CA LYS A 132 -3.26 -11.18 -8.20
C LYS A 132 -4.47 -11.91 -7.64
N ASP A 133 -4.91 -13.02 -8.25
CA ASP A 133 -6.05 -13.80 -7.77
C ASP A 133 -5.82 -14.29 -6.34
N LYS A 134 -4.65 -14.90 -6.09
CA LYS A 134 -4.23 -15.34 -4.76
C LYS A 134 -4.23 -14.19 -3.74
N LEU A 135 -3.67 -13.03 -4.09
CA LEU A 135 -3.65 -11.86 -3.22
C LEU A 135 -5.07 -11.39 -2.87
N PHE A 136 -5.94 -11.24 -3.87
CA PHE A 136 -7.32 -10.80 -3.64
C PHE A 136 -8.12 -11.82 -2.85
N PHE A 137 -7.95 -13.11 -3.13
CA PHE A 137 -8.61 -14.18 -2.39
C PHE A 137 -8.19 -14.19 -0.92
N GLN A 138 -6.88 -14.07 -0.63
CA GLN A 138 -6.37 -14.01 0.73
C GLN A 138 -6.92 -12.80 1.51
N GLU A 139 -6.90 -11.62 0.90
CA GLU A 139 -7.47 -10.40 1.50
C GLU A 139 -8.98 -10.52 1.70
N HIS A 140 -9.70 -11.08 0.74
CA HIS A 140 -11.14 -11.32 0.87
C HIS A 140 -11.47 -12.24 2.05
N MET A 141 -10.75 -13.37 2.17
CA MET A 141 -10.94 -14.32 3.26
C MET A 141 -10.56 -13.71 4.61
N SER A 142 -9.44 -12.98 4.69
CA SER A 142 -9.02 -12.26 5.91
C SER A 142 -10.10 -11.28 6.37
N ASN A 143 -10.65 -10.49 5.45
CA ASN A 143 -11.73 -9.54 5.74
C ASN A 143 -13.00 -10.26 6.21
N TYR A 144 -13.38 -11.37 5.57
CA TYR A 144 -14.51 -12.19 6.00
C TYR A 144 -14.32 -12.70 7.44
N PHE A 145 -13.15 -13.27 7.75
CA PHE A 145 -12.85 -13.73 9.11
C PHE A 145 -12.89 -12.58 10.12
N ASN A 146 -12.28 -11.45 9.81
CA ASN A 146 -12.28 -10.27 10.68
C ASN A 146 -13.72 -9.77 10.96
N GLN A 147 -14.57 -9.71 9.93
CA GLN A 147 -15.98 -9.34 10.11
C GLN A 147 -16.74 -10.33 10.99
N SER A 148 -16.53 -11.64 10.78
CA SER A 148 -17.18 -12.66 11.61
C SER A 148 -16.75 -12.59 13.08
N GLN A 149 -15.46 -12.38 13.36
CA GLN A 149 -14.94 -12.20 14.71
C GLN A 149 -15.49 -10.92 15.36
N LEU A 150 -15.54 -9.81 14.62
CA LEU A 150 -16.14 -8.56 15.10
C LEU A 150 -17.62 -8.75 15.44
N GLN A 151 -18.39 -9.44 14.61
CA GLN A 151 -19.78 -9.75 14.90
C GLN A 151 -19.93 -10.59 16.17
N GLN A 152 -19.12 -11.64 16.34
CA GLN A 152 -19.15 -12.46 17.55
C GLN A 152 -18.86 -11.62 18.81
N VAL A 153 -17.84 -10.76 18.77
CA VAL A 153 -17.51 -9.84 19.87
C VAL A 153 -18.69 -8.90 20.14
N MET A 154 -19.27 -8.28 19.12
CA MET A 154 -20.39 -7.34 19.27
C MET A 154 -21.65 -7.99 19.87
N HIS A 155 -21.88 -9.29 19.61
CA HIS A 155 -23.02 -10.02 20.16
C HIS A 155 -22.75 -10.64 21.54
N SER A 156 -21.50 -10.64 22.02
CA SER A 156 -21.10 -11.18 23.32
C SER A 156 -21.76 -10.45 24.50
N LYS A 157 -21.94 -11.18 25.62
CA LYS A 157 -22.44 -10.59 26.87
C LYS A 157 -21.52 -9.47 27.39
N ALA A 158 -20.22 -9.66 27.28
CA ALA A 158 -19.21 -8.70 27.72
C ALA A 158 -19.33 -7.36 26.96
N TRP A 159 -19.46 -7.41 25.63
CA TRP A 159 -19.63 -6.18 24.84
C TRP A 159 -20.93 -5.45 25.16
N LYS A 160 -22.06 -6.18 25.28
CA LYS A 160 -23.35 -5.59 25.69
C LYS A 160 -23.25 -4.90 27.05
N ALA A 161 -22.54 -5.48 28.00
CA ALA A 161 -22.29 -4.88 29.31
C ALA A 161 -21.45 -3.60 29.21
N ILE A 162 -20.37 -3.60 28.42
CA ILE A 162 -19.54 -2.40 28.18
C ILE A 162 -20.39 -1.27 27.56
N VAL A 163 -21.20 -1.56 26.54
CA VAL A 163 -22.10 -0.58 25.91
C VAL A 163 -23.11 -0.03 26.90
N PHE A 164 -23.69 -0.88 27.76
CA PHE A 164 -24.60 -0.45 28.82
C PHE A 164 -23.92 0.50 29.82
N LEU A 165 -22.75 0.13 30.34
CA LEU A 165 -21.99 0.96 31.27
C LEU A 165 -21.61 2.32 30.65
N ARG A 166 -21.24 2.35 29.37
CA ARG A 166 -20.97 3.59 28.64
C ARG A 166 -22.21 4.49 28.57
N LYS A 167 -23.39 3.94 28.25
CA LYS A 167 -24.66 4.70 28.25
C LYS A 167 -25.00 5.26 29.63
N VAL A 168 -24.80 4.49 30.70
CA VAL A 168 -25.02 4.96 32.08
C VAL A 168 -24.08 6.12 32.40
N LYS A 169 -22.78 6.00 32.09
CA LYS A 169 -21.78 7.05 32.28
C LYS A 169 -22.13 8.34 31.52
N ASP A 170 -22.55 8.24 30.27
CA ASP A 170 -22.93 9.39 29.46
C ASP A 170 -24.20 10.08 30.01
N LYS A 171 -25.18 9.30 30.50
CA LYS A 171 -26.37 9.84 31.16
C LYS A 171 -26.02 10.55 32.47
N MET A 172 -25.12 9.98 33.27
CA MET A 172 -24.63 10.62 34.51
C MET A 172 -23.88 11.92 34.23
N LYS A 173 -23.02 11.97 33.19
CA LYS A 173 -22.33 13.21 32.80
C LYS A 173 -23.30 14.34 32.43
N LYS A 174 -24.40 14.02 31.74
CA LYS A 174 -25.43 15.03 31.42
C LYS A 174 -26.13 15.59 32.67
N VAL A 175 -26.46 14.72 33.63
CA VAL A 175 -27.13 15.11 34.89
C VAL A 175 -26.20 15.93 35.80
N VAL A 176 -24.91 15.63 35.82
CA VAL A 176 -23.92 16.37 36.61
C VAL A 176 -23.49 17.67 35.91
N GLY A 177 -23.36 17.68 34.58
CA GLY A 177 -23.04 18.87 33.80
C GLY A 177 -24.17 19.91 33.77
N SER A 178 -25.42 19.51 33.92
CA SER A 178 -26.57 20.42 34.01
C SER A 178 -26.81 21.00 35.42
N ARG A 179 -25.98 20.65 36.41
CA ARG A 179 -26.07 21.17 37.79
C ARG A 179 -25.07 22.30 38.09
N ASN A 180 -24.19 22.63 37.13
CA ASN A 180 -23.18 23.70 37.24
C ASN A 180 -23.43 24.86 36.25
N ALA A 181 -24.66 25.04 35.78
CA ALA A 181 -25.09 26.17 34.94
C ALA A 181 -26.26 26.89 35.60
#